data_AF-A0A7Z9UQE1-F1
#
_entry.id   AF-A0A7Z9UQE1-F1
#
_cell.length_a   1.000
_cell.length_b   1.000
_cell.length_c   1.000
_cell.angle_alpha   90.00
_cell.angle_beta   90.00
_cell.angle_gamma   90.00
#
_symmetry.space_group_name_H-M   'P 1'
#
loop_
_entity.id
_entity.type
_entity.pdbx_description
1 polymer ?
#
loop_
_entity_poly.entity_id
_entity_poly.type
_entity_poly.pdbx_seq_one_letter_code
_entity_poly.pdbx_strand_id
1 'polypeptide(L)'
;DIKNQLDKLLAPGFLATVPLRWLGQYPRYLKAVQYRIDKLQGNMDRDRVYMEEVMSYSQRLFDQDDPDHETLQQYRWMLEEYRVSLFAQPVGTSMPVSAKRLEREWEKSVSNVAAN
;
A
#
# COMPACT_ATOMS: atom_id res chain seq x y z
N ASP A 1 -6.02 10.54 4.23
CA ASP A 1 -5.29 9.28 3.97
C ASP A 1 -6.18 8.05 3.97
N ILE A 2 -6.77 7.62 5.10
CA ILE A 2 -7.60 6.38 5.16
C ILE A 2 -8.68 6.32 4.07
N LYS A 3 -9.43 7.42 3.86
CA LYS A 3 -10.42 7.50 2.78
C LYS A 3 -9.78 7.21 1.42
N ASN A 4 -8.71 7.92 1.07
CA ASN A 4 -7.97 7.70 -0.18
C ASN A 4 -7.45 6.26 -0.33
N GLN A 5 -7.03 5.61 0.77
CA GLN A 5 -6.63 4.19 0.73
C GLN A 5 -7.83 3.30 0.37
N LEU A 6 -8.98 3.51 1.00
CA LEU A 6 -10.20 2.77 0.71
C LEU A 6 -10.71 3.02 -0.73
N ASP A 7 -10.65 4.27 -1.19
CA ASP A 7 -11.04 4.64 -2.56
C ASP A 7 -10.18 3.91 -3.60
N LYS A 8 -8.90 3.70 -3.32
CA LYS A 8 -7.98 2.92 -4.18
C LYS A 8 -8.22 1.41 -4.10
N LEU A 9 -8.44 0.87 -2.91
CA LEU A 9 -8.70 -0.57 -2.72
C LEU A 9 -10.05 -0.98 -3.34
N LEU A 10 -11.06 -0.14 -3.18
CA LEU A 10 -12.45 -0.37 -3.57
C LEU A 10 -12.85 0.46 -4.80
N ALA A 11 -11.89 0.77 -5.67
CA ALA A 11 -12.14 1.48 -6.91
C ALA A 11 -13.18 0.73 -7.78
N PRO A 12 -13.99 1.42 -8.59
CA PRO A 12 -14.96 0.77 -9.46
C PRO A 12 -14.31 -0.35 -10.30
N GLY A 13 -14.91 -1.55 -10.27
CA GLY A 13 -14.39 -2.71 -11.00
C GLY A 13 -13.26 -3.48 -10.32
N PHE A 14 -12.86 -3.15 -9.09
CA PHE A 14 -11.73 -3.80 -8.41
C PHE A 14 -11.81 -5.33 -8.36
N LEU A 15 -13.02 -5.91 -8.25
CA LEU A 15 -13.20 -7.37 -8.24
C LEU A 15 -12.74 -8.04 -9.54
N ALA A 16 -12.79 -7.33 -10.67
CA ALA A 16 -12.36 -7.83 -11.97
C ALA A 16 -10.90 -7.48 -12.30
N THR A 17 -10.39 -6.37 -11.77
CA THR A 17 -9.05 -5.85 -12.13
C THR A 17 -7.96 -6.28 -11.15
N VAL A 18 -8.31 -6.60 -9.90
CA VAL A 18 -7.34 -6.98 -8.87
C VAL A 18 -6.93 -8.44 -9.04
N PRO A 19 -5.61 -8.75 -9.09
CA PRO A 19 -5.16 -10.13 -9.14
C PRO A 19 -5.64 -10.94 -7.93
N LEU A 20 -6.12 -12.17 -8.17
CA LEU A 20 -6.74 -13.04 -7.15
C LEU A 20 -5.92 -13.18 -5.86
N ARG A 21 -4.58 -13.29 -5.98
CA ARG A 21 -3.68 -13.42 -4.83
C ARG A 21 -3.79 -12.23 -3.86
N TRP A 22 -4.06 -11.04 -4.40
CA TRP A 22 -4.21 -9.80 -3.63
C TRP A 22 -5.65 -9.59 -3.19
N LEU A 23 -6.63 -9.96 -4.03
CA LEU A 23 -8.04 -9.94 -3.65
C LEU A 23 -8.30 -10.77 -2.38
N GLY A 24 -7.66 -11.94 -2.26
CA GLY A 24 -7.72 -12.76 -1.05
C GLY A 24 -7.17 -12.08 0.22
N GLN A 25 -6.39 -11.00 0.10
CA GLN A 25 -5.87 -10.23 1.22
C GLN A 25 -6.79 -9.09 1.66
N TYR A 26 -7.86 -8.77 0.93
CA TYR A 26 -8.76 -7.65 1.23
C TYR A 26 -9.33 -7.70 2.65
N PRO A 27 -9.82 -8.85 3.17
CA PRO A 27 -10.27 -8.93 4.55
C PRO A 27 -9.20 -8.48 5.55
N ARG A 28 -7.93 -8.78 5.27
CA ARG A 28 -6.79 -8.38 6.12
C ARG A 28 -6.49 -6.88 6.02
N TYR A 29 -6.50 -6.32 4.81
CA TYR A 29 -6.31 -4.87 4.63
C TYR A 29 -7.41 -4.07 5.30
N LEU A 30 -8.68 -4.47 5.13
CA LEU A 30 -9.81 -3.79 5.76
C LEU A 30 -9.76 -3.92 7.29
N LYS A 31 -9.34 -5.09 7.82
CA LYS A 31 -9.11 -5.28 9.25
C LYS A 31 -7.99 -4.36 9.78
N ALA A 32 -6.91 -4.17 9.02
CA ALA A 32 -5.83 -3.25 9.39
C ALA A 32 -6.30 -1.78 9.40
N VAL A 33 -7.13 -1.38 8.42
CA VAL A 33 -7.74 -0.04 8.40
C VAL A 33 -8.63 0.17 9.63
N GLN A 34 -9.49 -0.79 9.95
CA GLN A 34 -10.33 -0.73 11.15
C GLN A 34 -9.48 -0.61 12.42
N TYR A 35 -8.46 -1.45 12.56
CA TYR A 35 -7.55 -1.41 13.71
C TYR A 35 -6.88 -0.04 13.88
N ARG A 36 -6.42 0.57 12.78
CA ARG A 36 -5.82 1.92 12.80
C ARG A 36 -6.81 2.95 13.33
N ILE A 37 -8.06 2.91 12.86
CA ILE A 37 -9.13 3.82 13.31
C ILE A 37 -9.36 3.66 14.81
N ASP A 38 -9.49 2.42 15.29
CA ASP A 38 -9.76 2.13 16.71
C ASP A 38 -8.63 2.61 17.65
N LYS A 39 -7.39 2.67 17.13
CA LYS A 39 -6.19 3.06 17.89
C LYS A 39 -5.75 4.50 17.67
N LEU A 40 -6.42 5.25 16.80
CA LEU A 40 -5.97 6.56 16.35
C LEU A 40 -5.84 7.57 17.49
N GLN A 41 -6.86 7.68 18.34
CA GLN A 41 -6.87 8.67 19.44
C GLN A 41 -5.66 8.53 20.38
N GLY A 42 -5.17 7.31 20.60
CA GLY A 42 -4.02 7.06 21.46
C GLY A 42 -2.65 7.15 20.77
N ASN A 43 -2.61 7.34 19.44
CA ASN A 43 -1.39 7.25 18.65
C ASN A 43 -1.24 8.35 17.58
N MET A 44 -1.96 9.48 17.71
CA MET A 44 -2.05 10.50 16.66
C MET A 44 -0.69 11.01 16.14
N ASP A 45 0.26 11.30 17.02
CA ASP A 45 1.58 11.80 16.61
C ASP A 45 2.36 10.77 15.79
N ARG A 46 2.33 9.50 16.21
CA ARG A 46 2.98 8.40 15.49
C ARG A 46 2.26 8.13 14.17
N ASP A 47 0.94 8.15 14.17
CA ASP A 47 0.12 7.98 12.97
C ASP A 47 0.45 9.05 11.93
N ARG A 48 0.63 10.31 12.36
CA ARG A 48 1.04 11.41 11.48
C ARG A 48 2.39 11.17 10.82
N VAL A 49 3.39 10.74 11.58
CA VAL A 49 4.73 10.41 11.05
C VAL A 49 4.65 9.28 10.01
N TYR A 50 3.94 8.20 10.33
CA TYR A 50 3.77 7.08 9.39
C TYR A 50 2.94 7.46 8.17
N MET A 51 1.97 8.35 8.32
CA MET A 51 1.19 8.88 7.20
C MET A 51 2.07 9.70 6.26
N GLU A 52 2.90 10.59 6.78
CA GLU A 52 3.87 11.37 5.98
C GLU A 52 4.82 10.45 5.20
N GLU A 53 5.34 9.40 5.85
CA GLU A 53 6.20 8.39 5.21
C GLU A 53 5.48 7.65 4.09
N VAL A 54 4.28 7.12 4.35
CA VAL A 54 3.50 6.37 3.35
C VAL A 54 3.04 7.26 2.20
N MET A 55 2.74 8.54 2.46
CA MET A 55 2.40 9.50 1.41
C MET A 55 3.57 9.72 0.47
N SER A 56 4.80 9.79 0.97
CA SER A 56 5.99 9.96 0.12
C SER A 56 6.16 8.81 -0.89
N TYR A 57 5.88 7.57 -0.47
CA TYR A 57 5.89 6.39 -1.34
C TYR A 57 4.68 6.33 -2.28
N SER A 58 3.51 6.72 -1.77
CA SER A 58 2.27 6.76 -2.57
C SER A 58 2.35 7.78 -3.70
N GLN A 59 3.03 8.92 -3.48
CA GLN A 59 3.18 9.99 -4.46
C GLN A 59 3.99 9.52 -5.68
N ARG A 60 5.01 8.68 -5.48
CA ARG A 60 5.82 8.15 -6.59
C ARG A 60 4.99 7.41 -7.63
N LEU A 61 4.00 6.62 -7.17
CA LEU A 61 3.04 5.96 -8.07
C LEU A 61 2.17 6.98 -8.80
N PHE A 62 1.69 8.02 -8.10
CA PHE A 62 0.85 9.05 -8.72
C PHE A 62 1.59 9.85 -9.80
N ASP A 63 2.89 10.05 -9.64
CA ASP A 63 3.73 10.79 -10.59
C ASP A 63 4.09 9.96 -11.85
N GLN A 64 3.66 8.69 -11.95
CA GLN A 64 3.84 7.89 -13.16
C GLN A 64 2.69 8.13 -14.14
N ASP A 65 3.02 8.22 -15.44
CA ASP A 65 2.01 8.40 -16.51
C ASP A 65 1.07 7.20 -16.62
N ASP A 66 1.56 5.99 -16.34
CA ASP A 66 0.77 4.76 -16.22
C ASP A 66 1.03 4.09 -14.85
N PRO A 67 0.29 4.47 -13.80
CA PRO A 67 0.45 3.90 -12.46
C PRO A 67 -0.05 2.45 -12.36
N ASP A 68 -0.86 2.00 -13.31
CA ASP A 68 -1.42 0.64 -13.37
C ASP A 68 -0.58 -0.32 -14.23
N HIS A 69 0.56 0.18 -14.76
CA HIS A 69 1.53 -0.61 -15.48
C HIS A 69 1.90 -1.87 -14.69
N GLU A 70 1.92 -3.02 -15.37
CA GLU A 70 2.06 -4.34 -14.73
C GLU A 70 3.30 -4.44 -13.83
N THR A 71 4.39 -3.76 -14.22
CA THR A 71 5.65 -3.72 -13.47
C THR A 71 5.51 -3.01 -12.11
N LEU A 72 4.62 -2.04 -11.97
CA LEU A 72 4.40 -1.26 -10.73
C LEU A 72 3.41 -1.93 -9.77
N GLN A 73 2.64 -2.92 -10.24
CA GLN A 73 1.65 -3.59 -9.39
C GLN A 73 2.28 -4.19 -8.14
N GLN A 74 3.46 -4.83 -8.26
CA GLN A 74 4.12 -5.41 -7.10
C GLN A 74 4.45 -4.35 -6.05
N TYR A 75 4.96 -3.19 -6.47
CA TYR A 75 5.23 -2.06 -5.57
C TYR A 75 3.96 -1.54 -4.91
N ARG A 76 2.89 -1.32 -5.69
CA ARG A 76 1.56 -0.89 -5.21
C ARG A 76 1.06 -1.80 -4.07
N TRP A 77 1.15 -3.11 -4.23
CA TRP A 77 0.69 -4.04 -3.19
C TRP A 77 1.64 -4.15 -2.01
N MET A 78 2.95 -4.03 -2.23
CA MET A 78 3.91 -3.91 -1.12
C MET A 78 3.65 -2.66 -0.28
N LEU A 79 3.13 -1.58 -0.87
CA LEU A 79 2.73 -0.39 -0.13
C LEU A 79 1.54 -0.66 0.81
N GLU A 80 0.57 -1.47 0.38
CA GLU A 80 -0.52 -1.92 1.26
C GLU A 80 0.00 -2.80 2.41
N GLU A 81 0.94 -3.72 2.14
CA GLU A 81 1.61 -4.47 3.21
C GLU A 81 2.36 -3.55 4.17
N TYR A 82 3.01 -2.52 3.64
CA TYR A 82 3.77 -1.59 4.45
C TYR A 82 2.85 -0.78 5.37
N ARG A 83 1.68 -0.34 4.87
CA ARG A 83 0.62 0.26 5.69
C ARG A 83 0.20 -0.68 6.82
N VAL A 84 -0.02 -1.97 6.55
CA VAL A 84 -0.34 -2.94 7.62
C VAL A 84 0.79 -3.01 8.65
N SER A 85 2.05 -3.05 8.21
CA SER A 85 3.21 -3.13 9.12
C SER A 85 3.37 -1.91 10.03
N LEU A 86 3.01 -0.72 9.56
CA LEU A 86 3.12 0.52 10.33
C LEU A 86 1.93 0.72 11.27
N PHE A 87 0.72 0.56 10.75
CA PHE A 87 -0.49 0.97 11.46
C PHE A 87 -1.17 -0.16 12.24
N ALA A 88 -0.90 -1.41 11.89
CA ALA A 88 -1.65 -2.56 12.41
C ALA A 88 -0.78 -3.82 12.58
N GLN A 89 0.36 -3.69 13.27
CA GLN A 89 1.29 -4.80 13.52
C GLN A 89 0.64 -6.12 13.98
N PRO A 90 -0.36 -6.13 14.90
CA PRO A 90 -1.01 -7.37 15.32
C PRO A 90 -1.82 -8.08 14.23
N VAL A 91 -2.17 -7.39 13.13
CA VAL A 91 -2.87 -7.99 11.98
C VAL A 91 -1.93 -8.82 11.11
N GLY A 92 -0.64 -8.47 11.08
CA GLY A 92 0.40 -9.19 10.32
C GLY A 92 0.38 -8.93 8.81
N THR A 93 1.54 -9.11 8.18
CA THR A 93 1.72 -8.96 6.73
C THR A 93 1.72 -10.32 6.02
N SER A 94 1.30 -10.37 4.75
CA SER A 94 1.36 -11.62 3.96
C SER A 94 2.75 -11.89 3.38
N MET A 95 3.62 -10.88 3.40
CA MET A 95 5.02 -10.99 3.01
C MET A 95 5.88 -10.03 3.84
N PRO A 96 7.20 -10.28 3.95
CA PRO A 96 8.05 -9.37 4.70
C PRO A 96 8.27 -8.07 3.91
N VAL A 97 8.02 -6.94 4.56
CA VAL A 97 8.03 -5.60 3.97
C VAL A 97 8.76 -4.62 4.90
N SER A 98 9.37 -3.60 4.31
CA SER A 98 9.98 -2.47 5.02
C SER A 98 10.23 -1.32 4.02
N ALA A 99 10.51 -0.12 4.51
CA ALA A 99 10.93 1.02 3.67
C ALA A 99 12.06 0.65 2.70
N LYS A 100 13.10 -0.05 3.18
CA LYS A 100 14.22 -0.52 2.36
C LYS A 100 13.81 -1.52 1.28
N ARG A 101 12.81 -2.38 1.55
CA ARG A 101 12.29 -3.33 0.56
C ARG A 101 11.40 -2.63 -0.47
N LEU A 102 10.63 -1.63 -0.06
CA LEU A 102 9.87 -0.79 -0.98
C LEU A 102 10.80 -0.04 -1.93
N GLU A 103 11.88 0.56 -1.44
CA GLU A 103 12.84 1.30 -2.27
C GLU A 103 13.45 0.39 -3.35
N ARG A 104 13.88 -0.82 -2.97
CA ARG A 104 14.41 -1.80 -3.93
C ARG A 104 13.38 -2.24 -4.97
N GLU A 105 12.14 -2.46 -4.57
CA GLU A 105 11.10 -2.82 -5.53
C GLU A 105 10.76 -1.65 -6.46
N TRP A 106 10.80 -0.41 -5.96
CA TRP A 106 10.63 0.79 -6.77
C TRP A 106 11.69 0.87 -7.89
N GLU A 107 12.97 0.83 -7.51
CA GLU A 107 14.12 0.86 -8.45
C GLU A 107 13.99 -0.22 -9.54
N LYS A 108 13.64 -1.45 -9.14
CA LYS A 108 13.41 -2.57 -10.05
C LYS A 108 12.22 -2.32 -10.97
N SER A 109 11.11 -1.82 -10.45
CA SER A 109 9.87 -1.62 -11.22
C SER A 109 10.04 -0.55 -12.28
N VAL A 110 10.67 0.58 -11.96
CA VAL A 110 10.90 1.69 -12.92
C VAL A 110 11.98 1.35 -13.94
N SER A 111 13.02 0.59 -13.56
CA SER A 111 14.04 0.13 -14.53
C SER A 111 13.44 -0.77 -15.60
N ASN A 112 12.43 -1.57 -15.25
CA ASN A 112 11.71 -2.42 -16.18
C ASN A 112 10.72 -1.66 -17.06
N VAL A 113 10.25 -0.47 -16.65
CA VAL A 113 9.45 0.42 -17.49
C VAL A 113 10.33 1.05 -18.56
N ALA A 114 11.53 1.52 -18.21
CA ALA A 114 12.45 2.17 -19.15
C ALA A 114 13.06 1.23 -20.21
N ALA A 115 12.98 -0.09 -20.00
CA ALA A 115 13.54 -1.11 -20.88
C ALA A 115 12.53 -1.66 -21.91
N ASN A 116 11.25 -1.26 -21.84
CA ASN A 116 10.18 -1.65 -22.76
C ASN A 116 9.66 -0.43 -23.53
#